data_AF-V4HPJ3-F1
#
_entry.id   AF-V4HPJ3-F1
#
_cell.length_a   1.000
_cell.length_b   1.000
_cell.length_c   1.000
_cell.angle_alpha   90.00
_cell.angle_beta   90.00
_cell.angle_gamma   90.00
#
_symmetry.space_group_name_H-M   'P 1'
#
loop_
_entity.id
_entity.type
_entity.pdbx_description
1 polymer ?
#
loop_
_entity_poly.entity_id
_entity_poly.type
_entity_poly.pdbx_seq_one_letter_code
_entity_poly.pdbx_strand_id
1 'polypeptide(L)'
;MTSNERYWDFAGILFGGIGAFALLGQLLNEINRHGESTLSMTFLFGYVVVFMFWLLYGVRFKRPAIVLTNLACLALQSMIVVVVIG
;
A
#
# COMPACT_ATOMS: atom_id res chain seq x y z
N MET A 1 -23.92 -12.80 -0.83
CA MET A 1 -22.59 -13.01 -1.45
C MET A 1 -22.60 -14.34 -2.13
N THR A 2 -22.34 -14.36 -3.43
CA THR A 2 -22.12 -15.62 -4.17
C THR A 2 -20.74 -16.19 -3.80
N SER A 3 -20.52 -17.50 -3.99
CA SER A 3 -19.23 -18.14 -3.68
C SER A 3 -18.04 -17.46 -4.38
N ASN A 4 -18.22 -17.02 -5.63
CA ASN A 4 -17.19 -16.34 -6.41
C ASN A 4 -16.77 -14.99 -5.82
N GLU A 5 -17.70 -14.17 -5.33
CA GLU A 5 -17.36 -12.87 -4.72
C GLU A 5 -16.46 -13.04 -3.49
N ARG A 6 -16.69 -14.09 -2.71
CA ARG A 6 -15.89 -14.39 -1.51
C ARG A 6 -14.45 -14.77 -1.86
N TYR A 7 -14.23 -15.54 -2.94
CA TYR A 7 -12.86 -15.87 -3.40
C TYR A 7 -12.11 -14.63 -3.86
N TRP A 8 -12.78 -13.71 -4.57
CA TRP A 8 -12.18 -12.46 -5.01
C TRP A 8 -11.84 -11.52 -3.84
N ASP A 9 -12.71 -11.42 -2.84
CA ASP A 9 -12.41 -10.65 -1.63
C ASP A 9 -11.22 -11.23 -0.85
N PHE A 10 -11.18 -12.56 -0.70
CA PHE A 10 -10.07 -13.24 -0.02
C PHE A 10 -8.75 -13.06 -0.77
N ALA A 11 -8.76 -13.26 -2.10
CA ALA A 11 -7.58 -13.03 -2.94
C ALA A 11 -7.12 -11.57 -2.82
N GLY A 12 -8.05 -10.61 -2.86
CA GLY A 12 -7.74 -9.19 -2.69
C GLY A 12 -7.03 -8.89 -1.37
N ILE A 13 -7.54 -9.44 -0.26
CA ILE A 13 -6.91 -9.30 1.06
C ILE A 13 -5.53 -9.97 1.10
N LEU A 14 -5.41 -11.19 0.55
CA LEU A 14 -4.15 -11.94 0.56
C LEU A 14 -3.05 -11.22 -0.22
N PHE A 15 -3.31 -10.90 -1.50
CA PHE A 15 -2.32 -10.24 -2.36
C PHE A 15 -2.03 -8.81 -1.92
N GLY A 16 -3.05 -8.06 -1.49
CA GLY A 16 -2.84 -6.73 -0.91
C GLY A 16 -2.07 -6.80 0.40
N GLY A 17 -2.29 -7.84 1.21
CA GLY A 17 -1.53 -8.10 2.43
C GLY A 17 -0.05 -8.35 2.16
N ILE A 18 0.29 -9.15 1.14
CA ILE A 18 1.69 -9.35 0.71
C ILE A 18 2.34 -8.01 0.34
N GLY A 19 1.62 -7.16 -0.41
CA GLY A 19 2.09 -5.81 -0.73
C GLY A 19 2.33 -4.94 0.50
N ALA A 20 1.41 -4.95 1.47
CA ALA A 20 1.57 -4.22 2.73
C ALA A 20 2.75 -4.73 3.55
N PHE A 21 2.96 -6.05 3.63
CA PHE A 21 4.12 -6.63 4.31
C PHE A 21 5.45 -6.25 3.63
N ALA A 22 5.49 -6.21 2.30
CA ALA A 22 6.67 -5.75 1.57
C ALA A 22 6.96 -4.27 1.87
N LEU A 23 5.93 -3.40 1.88
CA LEU A 23 6.08 -2.00 2.27
C LEU A 23 6.52 -1.82 3.71
N LEU A 24 6.02 -2.65 4.64
CA LEU A 24 6.49 -2.63 6.02
C LEU A 24 7.98 -2.98 6.11
N GLY A 25 8.42 -4.03 5.41
CA GLY A 25 9.84 -4.40 5.33
C GLY A 25 10.70 -3.27 4.76
N GLN A 26 10.19 -2.59 3.72
CA GLN A 26 10.85 -1.43 3.15
C GLN A 26 10.91 -0.25 4.12
N LEU A 27 9.82 0.08 4.81
CA LEU A 27 9.80 1.12 5.84
C LEU A 27 10.83 0.85 6.94
N LEU A 28 10.88 -0.38 7.44
CA LEU A 28 11.88 -0.76 8.43
C LEU A 28 13.30 -0.65 7.88
N ASN A 29 13.53 -0.98 6.60
CA ASN A 29 14.82 -0.80 5.97
C ASN A 29 15.22 0.67 5.84
N GLU A 30 14.28 1.56 5.47
CA GLU A 30 14.52 3.00 5.39
C GLU A 30 14.83 3.60 6.77
N ILE A 31 14.05 3.25 7.80
CA ILE A 31 14.25 3.75 9.18
C ILE A 31 15.63 3.38 9.73
N ASN A 32 16.11 2.18 9.41
CA ASN A 32 17.40 1.68 9.91
C ASN A 32 18.56 1.98 8.95
N ARG A 33 18.35 2.69 7.84
CA ARG A 33 19.43 2.95 6.89
C ARG A 33 20.39 3.98 7.43
N HIS A 34 21.68 3.70 7.26
CA HIS A 34 22.74 4.68 7.42
C HIS A 34 23.16 5.19 6.05
N GLY A 35 22.79 6.44 5.73
CA GLY A 35 23.08 7.09 4.46
C GLY A 35 21.82 7.44 3.66
N GLU A 36 22.02 7.98 2.46
CA GLU A 36 20.93 8.43 1.58
C GLU A 36 20.06 7.27 1.11
N SER A 37 18.77 7.54 0.90
CA SER A 37 17.84 6.57 0.33
C SER A 37 18.17 6.29 -1.12
N THR A 38 18.03 5.03 -1.55
CA THR A 38 18.17 4.62 -2.96
C THR A 38 16.85 4.70 -3.72
N LEU A 39 15.76 5.11 -3.06
CA LEU A 39 14.43 5.19 -3.66
C LEU A 39 14.30 6.44 -4.53
N SER A 40 13.74 6.26 -5.73
CA SER A 40 13.42 7.40 -6.59
C SER A 40 12.23 8.18 -6.04
N MET A 41 12.26 9.51 -6.19
CA MET A 41 11.13 10.38 -5.82
C MET A 41 9.85 9.99 -6.57
N THR A 42 9.98 9.56 -7.84
CA THR A 42 8.85 9.05 -8.62
C THR A 42 8.22 7.83 -7.99
N PHE A 43 9.01 6.90 -7.44
CA PHE A 43 8.49 5.75 -6.72
C PHE A 43 7.78 6.19 -5.43
N LEU A 44 8.43 7.05 -4.64
CA LEU A 44 7.92 7.52 -3.35
C LEU A 44 6.52 8.13 -3.48
N PHE A 45 6.39 9.15 -4.32
CA PHE A 45 5.12 9.86 -4.49
C PHE A 45 4.16 9.16 -5.45
N GLY A 46 4.68 8.49 -6.48
CA GLY A 46 3.85 7.78 -7.46
C GLY A 46 2.99 6.71 -6.80
N TYR A 47 3.56 5.92 -5.89
CA TYR A 47 2.79 4.89 -5.19
C TYR A 47 1.80 5.45 -4.17
N VAL A 48 2.04 6.63 -3.57
CA VAL A 48 1.02 7.33 -2.77
C VAL A 48 -0.21 7.62 -3.63
N VAL A 49 0.00 8.18 -4.84
CA VAL A 49 -1.10 8.48 -5.77
C VAL A 49 -1.83 7.21 -6.21
N VAL A 50 -1.09 6.13 -6.51
CA VAL A 50 -1.68 4.84 -6.91
C VAL A 50 -2.54 4.25 -5.79
N PHE A 51 -2.05 4.19 -4.55
CA PHE A 51 -2.82 3.64 -3.43
C PHE A 51 -4.02 4.54 -3.08
N MET A 52 -3.87 5.86 -3.19
CA MET A 52 -4.99 6.79 -3.03
C MET A 52 -6.07 6.55 -4.11
N PHE A 53 -5.67 6.41 -5.37
CA PHE A 53 -6.59 6.12 -6.48
C PHE A 53 -7.38 4.83 -6.21
N TRP A 54 -6.70 3.75 -5.85
CA TRP A 54 -7.36 2.46 -5.60
C TRP A 54 -8.21 2.46 -4.33
N LEU A 55 -7.81 3.20 -3.30
CA LEU A 55 -8.63 3.41 -2.11
C LEU A 55 -9.96 4.07 -2.48
N LEU A 56 -9.90 5.19 -3.22
CA LEU A 56 -11.10 5.91 -3.68
C LEU A 56 -11.95 5.05 -4.62
N TYR A 57 -11.33 4.28 -5.51
CA TYR A 57 -12.00 3.29 -6.34
C TYR A 57 -12.75 2.26 -5.48
N GLY A 58 -12.09 1.68 -4.49
CA GLY A 58 -12.66 0.69 -3.59
C GLY A 58 -13.88 1.24 -2.84
N VAL A 59 -13.79 2.48 -2.34
CA VAL A 59 -14.91 3.18 -1.69
C VAL A 59 -16.07 3.39 -2.67
N ARG A 60 -15.79 3.92 -3.87
CA ARG A 60 -16.79 4.22 -4.90
C ARG A 60 -17.59 3.00 -5.36
N PHE A 61 -16.95 1.83 -5.43
CA PHE A 61 -17.55 0.58 -5.88
C PHE A 61 -17.86 -0.40 -4.74
N LYS A 62 -17.77 0.04 -3.48
CA LYS A 62 -18.08 -0.76 -2.28
C LYS A 62 -17.31 -2.09 -2.24
N ARG A 63 -16.00 -2.06 -2.53
CA ARG A 63 -15.10 -3.22 -2.54
C ARG A 63 -14.21 -3.22 -1.28
N PRO A 64 -14.64 -3.86 -0.18
CA PRO A 64 -13.96 -3.74 1.11
C PRO A 64 -12.52 -4.29 1.10
N ALA A 65 -12.25 -5.37 0.35
CA ALA A 65 -10.90 -5.92 0.21
C ALA A 65 -9.92 -4.90 -0.40
N ILE A 66 -10.35 -4.18 -1.44
CA ILE A 66 -9.56 -3.12 -2.08
C ILE A 66 -9.35 -1.95 -1.10
N VAL A 67 -10.40 -1.53 -0.40
CA VAL A 67 -10.33 -0.42 0.57
C VAL A 67 -9.32 -0.72 1.67
N LEU A 68 -9.45 -1.87 2.32
CA LEU A 68 -8.63 -2.24 3.47
C LEU A 68 -7.15 -2.30 3.10
N THR A 69 -6.85 -2.97 1.98
CA THR A 69 -5.47 -3.18 1.53
C THR A 69 -4.82 -1.88 1.06
N ASN A 70 -5.52 -1.08 0.27
CA ASN A 70 -4.96 0.19 -0.22
C ASN A 70 -4.86 1.25 0.86
N LEU A 71 -5.74 1.24 1.87
CA LEU A 71 -5.58 2.12 3.03
C LEU A 71 -4.30 1.79 3.81
N ALA A 72 -4.04 0.49 4.06
CA ALA A 72 -2.82 0.05 4.73
C ALA A 72 -1.56 0.39 3.92
N CYS A 73 -1.56 0.08 2.62
CA CYS A 73 -0.43 0.41 1.73
C CYS A 73 -0.21 1.93 1.61
N LEU A 74 -1.29 2.72 1.53
CA LEU A 74 -1.20 4.18 1.49
C LEU A 74 -0.56 4.74 2.76
N ALA A 75 -0.95 4.24 3.93
CA ALA A 75 -0.37 4.66 5.20
C ALA A 75 1.13 4.31 5.27
N LEU A 76 1.50 3.07 4.95
CA LEU A 76 2.90 2.63 4.96
C LEU A 76 3.74 3.40 3.94
N GLN A 77 3.26 3.56 2.71
CA GLN A 77 3.97 4.32 1.68
C GLN A 77 4.15 5.78 2.08
N SER A 78 3.13 6.39 2.69
CA SER A 78 3.24 7.77 3.18
C SER A 78 4.27 7.90 4.31
N MET A 79 4.35 6.91 5.21
CA MET A 79 5.41 6.87 6.23
C MET A 79 6.81 6.74 5.60
N ILE A 80 6.96 5.90 4.56
CA ILE A 80 8.21 5.80 3.80
C ILE A 80 8.60 7.17 3.22
N VAL A 81 7.65 7.89 2.60
CA VAL A 81 7.91 9.24 2.08
C VAL A 81 8.40 10.17 3.18
N VAL A 82 7.76 10.16 4.36
CA VAL A 82 8.18 10.99 5.50
C VAL A 82 9.58 10.64 5.97
N VAL A 83 9.91 9.34 6.11
CA VAL A 83 11.22 8.87 6.57
C VAL A 83 12.34 9.19 5.57
N VAL A 84 12.05 9.17 4.27
CA VAL A 84 13.08 9.43 3.26
C VAL A 84 13.37 10.92 3.08
N ILE A 85 12.36 11.78 3.30
CA ILE A 85 12.47 13.22 3.07
C ILE A 85 12.83 14.00 4.34
N GLY A 86 12.43 13.51 5.52
CA GLY A 86 12.69 14.11 6.82
C GLY A 86 14.01 13.68 7.43
#